data_AF-A0A920JCD1-F1
#
_entry.id   AF-A0A920JCD1-F1
#
_cell.length_a   1.000
_cell.length_b   1.000
_cell.length_c   1.000
_cell.angle_alpha   90.00
_cell.angle_beta   90.00
_cell.angle_gamma   90.00
#
_symmetry.space_group_name_H-M   'P 1'
#
loop_
_entity.id
_entity.type
_entity.pdbx_description
1 polymer ?
#
loop_
_entity_poly.entity_id
_entity_poly.type
_entity_poly.pdbx_seq_one_letter_code
_entity_poly.pdbx_strand_id
1 'polypeptide(L)'
;MDITISKSAVMLPIPFSMDDVSKLTLWFQQGGSEDHARGLKEILLDLMPELSDSEFHHKPCVTTYTRSGYPFIDELDSGLYTACAGCGLSAKSSNELGRIASRKILENHSGYGKIQSQENF
;
A
#
# COMPACT_ATOMS: atom_id res chain seq x y z
N MET A 1 -0.92 12.66 -10.76
CA MET A 1 -0.54 11.34 -10.22
C MET A 1 -1.81 10.52 -10.19
N ASP A 2 -1.95 9.52 -11.05
CA ASP A 2 -3.18 8.71 -11.12
C ASP A 2 -3.02 7.45 -10.25
N ILE A 3 -3.78 7.40 -9.16
CA ILE A 3 -3.81 6.28 -8.21
C ILE A 3 -5.23 5.75 -8.16
N THR A 4 -5.37 4.44 -8.36
CA THR A 4 -6.65 3.73 -8.23
C THR A 4 -6.65 2.93 -6.94
N ILE A 5 -7.74 2.99 -6.18
CA ILE A 5 -7.92 2.17 -4.97
C ILE A 5 -8.54 0.83 -5.35
N SER A 6 -8.02 -0.28 -4.83
CA SER A 6 -8.62 -1.60 -5.00
C SER A 6 -8.43 -2.51 -3.77
N LYS A 7 -9.14 -3.64 -3.76
CA LYS A 7 -9.17 -4.57 -2.63
C LYS A 7 -7.94 -5.48 -2.61
N SER A 8 -7.33 -5.67 -1.43
CA SER A 8 -6.32 -6.71 -1.21
C SER A 8 -6.90 -7.88 -0.43
N ALA A 9 -7.13 -9.00 -1.13
CA ALA A 9 -7.08 -10.39 -0.64
C ALA A 9 -7.69 -11.34 -1.68
N VAL A 10 -8.68 -10.88 -2.45
CA VAL A 10 -9.23 -11.57 -3.63
C VAL A 10 -9.78 -10.46 -4.53
N MET A 11 -9.49 -10.50 -5.82
CA MET A 11 -10.03 -9.59 -6.84
C MET A 11 -11.52 -9.87 -7.04
N LEU A 12 -12.32 -9.64 -6.00
CA LEU A 12 -13.77 -9.79 -6.02
C LEU A 12 -14.41 -8.41 -6.06
N PRO A 13 -15.42 -8.23 -6.92
CA PRO A 13 -16.08 -6.95 -7.11
C PRO A 13 -16.75 -6.50 -5.80
N ILE A 14 -16.59 -5.22 -5.51
CA ILE A 14 -17.31 -4.54 -4.44
C ILE A 14 -18.77 -4.35 -4.91
N PRO A 15 -19.78 -4.42 -4.04
CA PRO A 15 -21.17 -4.20 -4.44
C PRO A 15 -21.50 -2.74 -4.82
N PHE A 16 -20.52 -1.84 -4.90
CA PHE A 16 -20.70 -0.41 -5.18
C PHE A 16 -19.55 0.17 -6.02
N SER A 17 -19.85 1.21 -6.80
CA SER A 17 -18.85 2.00 -7.53
C SER A 17 -17.92 2.72 -6.54
N MET A 18 -16.62 2.66 -6.78
CA MET A 18 -15.54 3.25 -5.98
C MET A 18 -15.42 4.78 -6.13
N ASP A 19 -16.39 5.45 -6.75
CA ASP A 19 -16.35 6.90 -6.98
C ASP A 19 -16.67 7.71 -5.71
N ASP A 20 -17.12 7.05 -4.63
CA ASP A 20 -17.50 7.69 -3.37
C ASP A 20 -16.60 7.22 -2.21
N VAL A 21 -15.63 8.07 -1.86
CA VAL A 21 -14.67 7.85 -0.76
C VAL A 21 -15.38 7.64 0.58
N SER A 22 -16.55 8.25 0.79
CA SER A 22 -17.30 8.11 2.05
C SER A 22 -17.87 6.70 2.20
N LYS A 23 -18.39 6.12 1.11
CA LYS A 23 -18.89 4.74 1.09
C LYS A 23 -17.76 3.73 1.30
N LEU A 24 -16.61 3.94 0.66
CA LEU A 24 -15.42 3.11 0.88
C LEU A 24 -14.98 3.15 2.35
N THR A 25 -14.92 4.36 2.92
CA THR A 25 -14.51 4.56 4.32
C THR A 25 -15.46 3.86 5.28
N LEU A 26 -16.77 4.02 5.10
CA LEU A 26 -17.78 3.35 5.92
C LEU A 26 -17.67 1.82 5.83
N TRP A 27 -17.55 1.28 4.61
CA TRP A 27 -17.37 -0.16 4.41
C TRP A 27 -16.10 -0.69 5.10
N PHE A 28 -14.98 0.02 5.00
CA PHE A 28 -13.72 -0.38 5.63
C PHE A 28 -13.83 -0.41 7.16
N GLN A 29 -14.54 0.55 7.75
CA GLN A 29 -14.78 0.62 9.18
C GLN A 29 -15.75 -0.45 9.69
N GLN A 30 -16.64 -0.96 8.84
CA GLN A 30 -17.66 -1.96 9.18
C GLN A 30 -17.19 -3.42 9.16
N GLY A 31 -15.90 -3.69 8.93
CA GLY A 31 -15.38 -5.06 8.98
C GLY A 31 -15.36 -5.81 7.65
N GLY A 32 -15.83 -5.18 6.57
CA GLY A 32 -15.72 -5.74 5.22
C GLY A 32 -16.91 -6.63 4.85
N SER A 33 -16.64 -7.73 4.14
CA SER A 33 -17.69 -8.61 3.60
C SER A 33 -17.61 -9.99 4.26
N GLU A 34 -18.66 -10.35 4.99
CA GLU A 34 -18.77 -11.63 5.70
C GLU A 34 -18.76 -12.83 4.74
N ASP A 35 -19.40 -12.71 3.58
CA ASP A 35 -19.42 -13.78 2.58
C ASP A 35 -18.03 -14.09 2.04
N HIS A 36 -17.21 -13.06 1.80
CA HIS A 36 -15.81 -13.25 1.42
C HIS A 36 -14.99 -13.86 2.54
N ALA A 37 -15.24 -13.46 3.80
CA ALA A 37 -14.56 -14.04 4.95
C ALA A 37 -14.89 -15.53 5.10
N ARG A 38 -16.16 -15.91 4.90
CA ARG A 38 -16.61 -17.32 4.93
C ARG A 38 -15.95 -18.15 3.83
N GLY A 39 -15.97 -17.67 2.58
CA GLY A 39 -15.31 -18.38 1.47
C GLY A 39 -13.80 -18.53 1.66
N LEU A 40 -13.12 -17.50 2.18
CA LEU A 40 -11.69 -17.61 2.53
C LEU A 40 -11.45 -18.61 3.66
N LYS A 41 -12.32 -18.67 4.66
CA LYS A 41 -12.24 -19.66 5.74
C LYS A 41 -12.43 -21.08 5.22
N GLU A 42 -13.38 -21.30 4.32
CA GLU A 42 -13.60 -22.61 3.69
C GLU A 42 -12.34 -23.09 2.93
N ILE A 43 -11.74 -22.22 2.11
CA ILE A 43 -10.47 -22.53 1.41
C ILE A 43 -9.34 -22.80 2.40
N LEU A 44 -9.23 -22.00 3.46
CA LEU A 44 -8.20 -22.19 4.49
C LEU A 44 -8.33 -23.57 5.16
N LEU A 45 -9.55 -23.99 5.52
CA LEU A 45 -9.79 -25.26 6.21
C LEU A 45 -9.69 -26.47 5.27
N ASP A 46 -9.92 -26.29 3.97
CA ASP A 46 -9.62 -27.31 2.96
C ASP A 46 -8.10 -27.55 2.83
N LEU A 47 -7.31 -26.48 2.89
CA LEU A 47 -5.84 -26.53 2.82
C LEU A 47 -5.17 -26.95 4.14
N MET A 48 -5.75 -26.56 5.28
CA MET A 48 -5.20 -26.76 6.63
C MET A 48 -6.30 -27.25 7.61
N PRO A 49 -6.74 -28.52 7.50
CA PRO A 49 -7.86 -29.04 8.28
C PRO A 49 -7.65 -29.01 9.80
N GLU A 50 -6.40 -29.03 10.26
CA GLU A 50 -6.00 -28.96 11.67
C GLU A 50 -6.39 -27.64 12.35
N LEU A 51 -6.75 -26.61 11.58
CA LEU A 51 -7.18 -25.30 12.10
C LEU A 51 -8.70 -25.21 12.35
N SER A 52 -9.46 -26.29 12.19
CA SER A 52 -10.94 -26.30 12.28
C SER A 52 -11.49 -25.75 13.60
N ASP A 53 -10.82 -26.04 14.71
CA ASP A 53 -11.20 -25.57 16.06
C ASP A 53 -10.52 -24.25 16.46
N SER A 54 -9.74 -23.63 15.56
CA SER A 54 -9.04 -22.37 15.85
C SER A 54 -9.98 -21.17 15.81
N GLU A 55 -9.72 -20.20 16.69
CA GLU A 55 -10.38 -18.90 16.62
C GLU A 55 -10.06 -18.20 15.29
N PHE A 56 -11.08 -17.61 14.67
CA PHE A 56 -10.96 -16.99 13.34
C PHE A 56 -11.47 -15.55 13.39
N HIS A 57 -10.62 -14.61 12.95
CA HIS A 57 -10.98 -13.22 12.76
C HIS A 57 -10.67 -12.77 11.34
N HIS A 58 -11.48 -11.85 10.84
CA HIS A 58 -11.24 -11.21 9.56
C HIS A 58 -11.37 -9.69 9.69
N LYS A 59 -10.67 -8.97 8.82
CA LYS A 59 -10.76 -7.52 8.66
C LYS A 59 -10.62 -7.18 7.17
N PRO A 60 -11.23 -6.09 6.69
CA PRO A 60 -11.02 -5.64 5.33
C PRO A 60 -9.61 -5.05 5.19
N CYS A 61 -9.03 -5.21 4.01
CA CYS A 61 -7.77 -4.56 3.63
C CYS A 61 -7.95 -3.89 2.26
N VAL A 62 -7.39 -2.68 2.14
CA VAL A 62 -7.42 -1.89 0.92
C VAL A 62 -6.00 -1.55 0.50
N THR A 63 -5.76 -1.55 -0.80
CA THR A 63 -4.48 -1.14 -1.39
C THR A 63 -4.73 -0.13 -2.50
N THR A 64 -3.68 0.52 -2.93
CA THR A 64 -3.66 1.41 -4.09
C THR A 64 -2.79 0.81 -5.18
N TYR A 65 -3.23 0.98 -6.42
CA TYR A 65 -2.55 0.58 -7.63
C TYR A 65 -2.29 1.79 -8.50
N THR A 66 -1.10 1.85 -9.05
CA THR A 66 -0.75 2.81 -10.09
C THR A 66 -1.02 2.20 -11.46
N ARG A 67 -1.15 3.04 -12.50
CA ARG A 67 -1.28 2.56 -13.88
C ARG A 67 -0.11 1.68 -14.33
N SER A 68 1.10 1.95 -13.83
CA SER A 68 2.30 1.19 -14.20
C SER A 68 2.44 -0.13 -13.43
N GLY A 69 1.67 -0.32 -12.35
CA GLY A 69 1.84 -1.45 -11.44
C GLY A 69 3.04 -1.30 -10.50
N TYR A 70 3.76 -0.17 -10.50
CA TYR A 70 4.89 0.10 -9.62
C TYR A 70 4.56 1.21 -8.60
N PRO A 71 5.14 1.18 -7.39
CA PRO A 71 4.96 2.24 -6.40
C PRO A 71 5.46 3.58 -6.93
N PHE A 72 4.82 4.65 -6.47
CA PHE A 72 5.34 6.00 -6.64
C PHE A 72 6.40 6.28 -5.58
N ILE A 73 7.64 6.48 -6.01
CA ILE A 73 8.75 6.89 -5.16
C ILE A 73 9.34 8.18 -5.74
N ASP A 74 8.84 9.33 -5.29
CA ASP A 74 9.23 10.62 -5.87
C ASP A 74 9.18 11.81 -4.90
N GLU A 75 9.78 12.92 -5.32
CA GLU A 75 9.58 14.23 -4.70
C GLU A 75 8.24 14.81 -5.19
N LEU A 76 7.32 15.07 -4.26
CA LEU A 76 6.02 15.67 -4.55
C LEU A 76 6.08 17.20 -4.55
N ASP A 77 6.91 17.76 -3.68
CA ASP A 77 7.18 19.19 -3.54
C ASP A 77 8.56 19.37 -2.88
N SER A 78 9.10 20.59 -2.83
CA SER A 78 10.44 20.86 -2.31
C SER A 78 10.65 20.28 -0.91
N GLY A 79 11.48 19.24 -0.81
CA GLY A 79 11.77 18.55 0.45
C GLY A 79 10.68 17.56 0.91
N LEU A 80 9.60 17.39 0.16
CA LEU A 80 8.50 16.46 0.43
C LEU A 80 8.59 15.25 -0.50
N TYR A 81 8.88 14.08 0.06
CA TYR A 81 9.03 12.84 -0.69
C TYR A 81 7.92 11.85 -0.35
N THR A 82 7.55 11.01 -1.31
CA THR A 82 6.57 9.94 -1.15
C THR A 82 7.15 8.58 -1.52
N ALA A 83 6.62 7.55 -0.88
CA ALA A 83 6.78 6.15 -1.23
C ALA A 83 5.42 5.46 -1.03
N CYS A 84 4.52 5.58 -2.01
CA CYS A 84 3.12 5.17 -1.90
C CYS A 84 2.68 4.26 -3.05
N ALA A 85 1.42 3.79 -2.99
CA ALA A 85 0.79 2.96 -4.02
C ALA A 85 1.58 1.69 -4.41
N GLY A 86 2.03 0.91 -3.43
CA GLY A 86 2.83 -0.28 -3.71
C GLY A 86 2.06 -1.52 -4.19
N CYS A 87 0.88 -1.35 -4.80
CA CYS A 87 0.23 -2.34 -5.66
C CYS A 87 0.01 -3.72 -5.03
N GLY A 88 -0.30 -3.78 -3.72
CA GLY A 88 -0.46 -5.04 -2.99
C GLY A 88 0.85 -5.77 -2.67
N LEU A 89 2.01 -5.14 -2.89
CA LEU A 89 3.33 -5.74 -2.73
C LEU A 89 4.16 -5.09 -1.62
N SER A 90 3.71 -3.95 -1.06
CA SER A 90 4.50 -3.17 -0.09
C SER A 90 4.90 -3.92 1.16
N ALA A 91 4.02 -4.75 1.75
CA ALA A 91 4.28 -5.36 3.05
C ALA A 91 5.56 -6.22 3.07
N LYS A 92 5.77 -7.04 2.02
CA LYS A 92 6.99 -7.86 1.88
C LYS A 92 8.20 -7.07 1.36
N SER A 93 7.96 -5.97 0.64
CA SER A 93 9.00 -5.21 -0.07
C SER A 93 9.41 -3.92 0.66
N SER A 94 8.86 -3.66 1.85
CA SER A 94 8.96 -2.40 2.58
C SER A 94 10.40 -1.94 2.82
N ASN A 95 11.29 -2.87 3.19
CA ASN A 95 12.71 -2.57 3.41
C ASN A 95 13.38 -2.01 2.15
N GLU A 96 13.16 -2.63 1.00
CA GLU A 96 13.77 -2.20 -0.26
C GLU A 96 13.13 -0.90 -0.77
N LEU A 97 11.81 -0.76 -0.64
CA LEU A 97 11.11 0.48 -0.98
C LEU A 97 11.63 1.66 -0.15
N GLY A 98 11.82 1.46 1.16
CA GLY A 98 12.40 2.45 2.06
C GLY A 98 13.85 2.80 1.70
N ARG A 99 14.66 1.81 1.34
CA ARG A 99 16.05 2.01 0.89
C ARG A 99 16.12 2.84 -0.40
N ILE A 100 15.25 2.54 -1.38
CA ILE A 100 15.17 3.30 -2.65
C ILE A 100 14.71 4.74 -2.39
N ALA A 101 13.65 4.93 -1.60
CA ALA A 101 13.17 6.26 -1.25
C ALA A 101 14.23 7.10 -0.53
N SER A 102 14.93 6.51 0.44
CA SER A 102 15.99 7.18 1.20
C SER A 102 17.15 7.61 0.30
N ARG A 103 17.55 6.76 -0.67
CA ARG A 103 18.62 7.10 -1.62
C ARG A 103 18.24 8.30 -2.48
N LYS A 104 17.00 8.33 -2.97
CA LYS A 104 16.50 9.44 -3.80
C LYS A 104 16.52 10.78 -3.03
N ILE A 105 16.17 10.75 -1.74
CA ILE A 105 16.29 11.90 -0.85
C ILE A 105 17.76 12.35 -0.78
N LEU A 106 18.68 11.45 -0.44
CA LEU A 106 20.11 11.79 -0.30
C LEU A 106 20.74 12.30 -1.60
N GLU A 107 20.38 11.73 -2.75
CA GLU A 107 20.85 12.16 -4.07
C GLU A 107 20.35 13.58 -4.40
N ASN A 108 19.08 13.88 -4.14
CA ASN A 108 18.51 15.23 -4.35
C ASN A 108 19.13 16.26 -3.39
N HIS A 109 19.39 15.88 -2.13
CA HIS A 109 20.09 16.74 -1.17
C HIS A 109 21.57 16.96 -1.50
N SER A 110 22.21 16.05 -2.25
CA SER A 110 23.59 16.21 -2.72
C SER A 110 23.73 17.34 -3.76
N GLY A 111 22.62 17.80 -4.36
CA GLY A 111 22.56 19.01 -5.19
C GLY A 111 22.44 20.32 -4.39
N TYR A 112 22.09 20.27 -3.10
CA TYR A 112 21.95 21.43 -2.21
C TYR A 112 23.23 21.76 -1.41
N GLY A 113 24.32 21.04 -1.69
CA GLY A 113 25.59 21.08 -0.96
C GLY A 113 26.79 21.68 -1.70
N LYS A 114 26.60 22.55 -2.70
CA LYS A 114 27.66 23.51 -3.08
C LYS A 114 27.52 24.78 -2.22
N ILE A 115 27.75 24.64 -0.91
CA ILE A 115 28.13 25.78 -0.08
C ILE A 115 29.57 26.09 -0.48
N GLN A 116 29.79 27.30 -1.02
CA GLN A 116 31.10 27.83 -1.30
C GLN A 116 31.95 27.76 -0.03
N SER A 117 32.94 26.87 0.01
CA SER A 117 34.09 27.08 0.89
C SER A 117 34.93 28.20 0.27
N GLN A 118 34.55 29.45 0.53
CA GLN A 118 35.57 30.49 0.64
C GLN A 118 36.31 30.25 1.94
N GLU A 119 37.53 29.71 1.86
CA GLU A 119 38.61 30.11 2.76
C GLU A 119 39.90 30.23 1.92
N ASN A 120 40.20 31.50 1.63
CA ASN A 120 41.50 32.13 1.50
C ASN A 120 42.75 31.24 1.38
N PHE A 121 43.45 31.41 0.25
CA PHE A 121 44.86 31.80 0.29
C PHE A 121 45.13 32.86 -0.79
#